data_AF-A0A4Z0E4L0-F1
#
_entry.id   AF-A0A4Z0E4L0-F1
#
_cell.length_a   1.000
_cell.length_b   1.000
_cell.length_c   1.000
_cell.angle_alpha   90.00
_cell.angle_beta   90.00
_cell.angle_gamma   90.00
#
_symmetry.space_group_name_H-M   'P 1'
#
loop_
_entity.id
_entity.type
_entity.pdbx_description
1 polymer ?
#
loop_
_entity_poly.entity_id
_entity_poly.type
_entity_poly.pdbx_seq_one_letter_code
_entity_poly.pdbx_strand_id
1 'polypeptide(L)'
;MRFKRWPRPTPFEDTSCKRAAYRRKQVREQAALHLFAAAIAKRQLDVDVEMVRRTGQWERQQQESRRQRAAGWRRARARLFAHPAAQRLAIRALWRVCPYPADPSYLGTLLHEIATGRIDPARLPWGGRHTSPPRTTPNPASFAEAFRQIGQRTVGGGPKTTGADERLFCGNLGSGIVFLTSRVRLCEPNESFYTSSNHRLRDSHVGRGGHWIDIAVRGTCSDADLALIRQLAQAMDTRPIVVRRP
;
A
#
# COMPACT_ATOMS: atom_id res chain seq x y z
N MET A 1 11.52 -16.46 26.41
CA MET A 1 10.69 -16.28 25.20
C MET A 1 10.12 -14.86 25.25
N ARG A 2 10.04 -14.11 24.14
CA ARG A 2 9.49 -12.74 24.16
C ARG A 2 8.00 -12.77 24.51
N PHE A 3 7.54 -11.93 25.44
CA PHE A 3 6.13 -11.83 25.84
C PHE A 3 5.76 -10.38 26.15
N LYS A 4 4.55 -9.96 25.76
CA LYS A 4 3.95 -8.70 26.19
C LYS A 4 3.28 -8.91 27.54
N ARG A 5 3.73 -8.15 28.54
CA ARG A 5 3.14 -8.14 29.90
C ARG A 5 1.67 -7.73 29.82
N TRP A 6 0.80 -8.41 30.56
CA TRP A 6 -0.60 -7.98 30.71
C TRP A 6 -0.63 -6.71 31.56
N PRO A 7 -1.38 -5.67 31.16
CA PRO A 7 -1.50 -4.46 31.96
C PRO A 7 -2.10 -4.76 33.34
N ARG A 8 -1.82 -3.90 34.32
CA ARG A 8 -2.46 -4.02 35.63
C ARG A 8 -3.96 -3.74 35.44
N PRO A 9 -4.85 -4.60 35.97
CA PRO A 9 -6.29 -4.33 35.92
C PRO A 9 -6.58 -2.99 36.61
N THR A 10 -7.33 -2.13 35.94
CA THR A 10 -7.89 -0.92 36.53
C THR A 10 -9.37 -1.16 36.84
N PRO A 11 -9.91 -0.54 37.89
CA PRO A 11 -11.34 -0.62 38.18
C PRO A 11 -12.15 0.06 37.07
N PHE A 12 -13.45 -0.29 36.98
CA PHE A 12 -14.34 0.43 36.09
C PHE A 12 -14.62 1.82 36.68
N GLU A 13 -14.20 2.85 35.96
CA GLU A 13 -14.49 4.24 36.34
C GLU A 13 -15.92 4.60 35.92
N ASP A 14 -16.80 4.84 36.89
CA ASP A 14 -18.09 5.45 36.61
C ASP A 14 -17.90 6.95 36.40
N THR A 15 -18.25 7.44 35.21
CA THR A 15 -18.08 8.85 34.83
C THR A 15 -19.40 9.45 34.37
N SER A 16 -19.55 10.75 34.58
CA SER A 16 -20.72 11.52 34.13
C SER A 16 -21.01 11.32 32.63
N CYS A 17 -19.96 11.23 31.81
CA CYS A 17 -20.09 10.96 30.38
C CYS A 17 -20.66 9.56 30.09
N LYS A 18 -20.22 8.52 30.81
CA LYS A 18 -20.75 7.15 30.66
C LYS A 18 -22.22 7.05 31.08
N ARG A 19 -22.59 7.72 32.18
CA ARG A 19 -23.98 7.84 32.65
C ARG A 19 -24.86 8.55 31.62
N ALA A 20 -24.41 9.69 31.10
CA ALA A 20 -25.12 10.42 30.05
C ALA A 20 -25.25 9.62 28.75
N ALA A 21 -24.21 8.87 28.36
CA ALA A 21 -24.24 7.98 27.21
C ALA A 21 -25.28 6.85 27.38
N TYR A 22 -25.41 6.29 28.58
CA TYR A 22 -26.42 5.28 28.86
C TYR A 22 -27.85 5.86 28.78
N ARG A 23 -28.09 7.05 29.33
CA ARG A 23 -29.39 7.74 29.18
C ARG A 23 -29.75 7.99 27.72
N ARG A 24 -28.79 8.47 26.91
CA ARG A 24 -29.00 8.63 25.46
C ARG A 24 -29.31 7.30 24.76
N LYS A 25 -28.64 6.22 25.17
CA LYS A 25 -28.95 4.87 24.68
C LYS A 25 -30.39 4.48 25.03
N GLN A 26 -30.83 4.70 26.27
CA GLN A 26 -32.19 4.38 26.70
C GLN A 26 -33.25 5.12 25.87
N VAL A 27 -33.08 6.44 25.68
CA VAL A 27 -33.96 7.26 24.85
C VAL A 27 -33.98 6.76 23.40
N ARG A 28 -32.81 6.42 22.84
CA ARG A 28 -32.70 5.90 21.47
C ARG A 28 -33.43 4.57 21.31
N GLU A 29 -33.31 3.66 22.27
CA GLU A 29 -33.99 2.37 22.25
C GLU A 29 -35.52 2.52 22.32
N GLN A 30 -36.01 3.44 23.16
CA GLN A 30 -37.44 3.73 23.24
C GLN A 30 -37.97 4.39 21.96
N ALA A 31 -37.22 5.33 21.39
CA ALA A 31 -37.59 6.03 20.15
C ALA A 31 -37.58 5.10 18.92
N ALA A 32 -36.68 4.12 18.88
CA ALA A 32 -36.58 3.17 17.77
C ALA A 32 -37.85 2.30 17.63
N LEU A 33 -38.53 2.00 18.73
CA LEU A 33 -39.74 1.18 18.78
C LEU A 33 -40.84 1.92 19.56
N HIS A 34 -41.29 3.04 19.00
CA HIS A 34 -42.19 3.99 19.66
C HIS A 34 -43.47 3.34 20.25
N LEU A 35 -44.11 2.41 19.53
CA LEU A 35 -45.31 1.69 20.03
C LEU A 35 -45.03 0.87 21.30
N PHE A 36 -43.79 0.44 21.50
CA PHE A 36 -43.35 -0.32 22.66
C PHE A 36 -42.56 0.51 23.67
N ALA A 37 -42.46 1.83 23.50
CA ALA A 37 -41.61 2.70 24.32
C ALA A 37 -41.87 2.52 25.83
N ALA A 38 -43.14 2.47 26.24
CA ALA A 38 -43.52 2.27 27.64
C ALA A 38 -43.11 0.88 28.18
N ALA A 39 -43.21 -0.17 27.36
CA ALA A 39 -42.78 -1.52 27.74
C ALA A 39 -41.25 -1.63 27.81
N ILE A 40 -40.54 -0.95 26.91
CA ILE A 40 -39.07 -0.87 26.88
C ILE A 40 -38.56 -0.09 28.09
N ALA A 41 -39.16 1.07 28.40
CA ALA A 41 -38.81 1.88 29.57
C ALA A 41 -38.93 1.08 30.88
N LYS A 42 -39.99 0.29 31.05
CA LYS A 42 -40.18 -0.59 32.23
C LYS A 42 -39.11 -1.67 32.37
N ARG A 43 -38.49 -2.12 31.27
CA ARG A 43 -37.42 -3.13 31.29
C ARG A 43 -36.03 -2.55 31.42
N GLN A 44 -35.86 -1.26 31.14
CA GLN A 44 -34.59 -0.59 31.25
C GLN A 44 -34.20 -0.43 32.73
N LEU A 45 -32.92 -0.70 33.02
CA LEU A 45 -32.38 -0.53 34.36
C LEU A 45 -32.21 0.96 34.66
N ASP A 46 -32.32 1.30 35.94
CA ASP A 46 -31.85 2.60 36.39
C ASP A 46 -30.34 2.76 36.10
N VAL A 47 -29.91 4.01 35.90
CA VAL A 47 -28.52 4.32 35.55
C VAL A 47 -27.54 3.85 36.61
N ASP A 48 -27.85 4.04 37.89
CA ASP A 48 -26.96 3.62 38.98
C ASP A 48 -26.84 2.09 39.03
N VAL A 49 -27.96 1.39 38.84
CA VAL A 49 -28.01 -0.08 38.78
C VAL A 49 -27.21 -0.61 37.59
N GLU A 50 -27.32 0.00 36.41
CA GLU A 50 -26.52 -0.38 35.24
C GLU A 50 -25.03 -0.13 35.46
N MET A 51 -24.63 0.98 36.10
CA MET A 51 -23.22 1.25 36.37
C MET A 51 -22.62 0.19 37.31
N VAL A 52 -23.33 -0.20 38.37
CA VAL A 52 -22.93 -1.31 39.25
C VAL A 52 -22.81 -2.62 38.45
N ARG A 53 -23.78 -2.93 37.58
CA ARG A 53 -23.74 -4.12 36.73
C ARG A 53 -22.51 -4.12 35.81
N ARG A 54 -22.16 -2.96 35.23
CA ARG A 54 -21.01 -2.80 34.36
C ARG A 54 -19.69 -2.96 35.10
N THR A 55 -19.59 -2.47 36.33
CA THR A 55 -18.42 -2.71 37.18
C THR A 55 -18.18 -4.21 37.38
N GLY A 56 -19.21 -4.96 37.80
CA GLY A 56 -19.09 -6.41 37.96
C GLY A 56 -18.87 -7.19 36.65
N GLN A 57 -19.34 -6.67 35.50
CA GLN A 57 -19.01 -7.24 34.20
C GLN A 57 -17.56 -6.96 33.79
N TRP A 58 -17.06 -5.74 34.03
CA TRP A 58 -15.71 -5.33 33.72
C TRP A 58 -14.68 -6.20 34.45
N GLU A 59 -14.86 -6.42 35.76
CA GLU A 59 -13.99 -7.27 36.56
C GLU A 59 -13.95 -8.71 36.04
N ARG A 60 -15.12 -9.30 35.77
CA ARG A 60 -15.23 -10.65 35.19
C ARG A 60 -14.55 -10.72 33.82
N GLN A 61 -14.76 -9.73 32.97
CA GLN A 61 -14.15 -9.67 31.64
C GLN A 61 -12.62 -9.57 31.72
N GLN A 62 -12.09 -8.79 32.66
CA GLN A 62 -10.64 -8.68 32.89
C GLN A 62 -10.05 -10.02 33.35
N GLN A 63 -10.70 -10.69 34.29
CA GLN A 63 -10.28 -12.01 34.77
C GLN A 63 -10.33 -13.04 33.64
N GLU A 64 -11.42 -13.08 32.88
CA GLU A 64 -11.61 -14.03 31.78
C GLU A 64 -10.59 -13.78 30.66
N SER A 65 -10.37 -12.53 30.27
CA SER A 65 -9.36 -12.18 29.26
C SER A 65 -7.95 -12.63 29.67
N ARG A 66 -7.61 -12.47 30.96
CA ARG A 66 -6.33 -12.96 31.51
C ARG A 66 -6.26 -14.48 31.49
N ARG A 67 -7.34 -15.19 31.85
CA ARG A 67 -7.44 -16.66 31.79
C ARG A 67 -7.26 -17.16 30.36
N GLN A 68 -7.98 -16.59 29.40
CA GLN A 68 -7.89 -16.93 27.99
C GLN A 68 -6.48 -16.70 27.43
N ARG A 69 -5.86 -15.56 27.77
CA ARG A 69 -4.48 -15.27 27.36
C ARG A 69 -3.50 -16.30 27.93
N ALA A 70 -3.64 -16.64 29.21
CA ALA A 70 -2.79 -17.65 29.85
C ALA A 70 -2.97 -19.02 29.20
N ALA A 71 -4.21 -19.43 28.92
CA ALA A 71 -4.53 -20.66 28.20
C ALA A 71 -3.94 -20.67 26.78
N GLY A 72 -4.03 -19.55 26.06
CA GLY A 72 -3.40 -19.36 24.75
C GLY A 72 -1.89 -19.57 24.80
N TRP A 73 -1.21 -19.00 25.80
CA TRP A 73 0.23 -19.22 25.99
C TRP A 73 0.57 -20.68 26.29
N ARG A 74 -0.21 -21.37 27.13
CA ARG A 74 0.01 -22.80 27.39
C ARG A 74 -0.12 -23.63 26.12
N ARG A 75 -1.17 -23.39 25.32
CA ARG A 75 -1.37 -24.08 24.03
C ARG A 75 -0.24 -23.81 23.03
N ALA A 76 0.13 -22.54 22.83
CA ALA A 76 1.20 -22.19 21.90
C ALA A 76 2.56 -22.75 22.34
N ARG A 77 2.84 -22.77 23.65
CA ARG A 77 4.04 -23.43 24.19
C ARG A 77 4.00 -24.93 23.99
N ALA A 78 2.89 -25.61 24.30
CA ALA A 78 2.77 -27.05 24.06
C ALA A 78 3.09 -27.41 22.60
N ARG A 79 2.54 -26.65 21.64
CA ARG A 79 2.88 -26.80 20.21
C ARG A 79 4.37 -26.57 19.92
N LEU A 80 4.96 -25.50 20.46
CA LEU A 80 6.40 -25.26 20.32
C LEU A 80 7.25 -26.41 20.89
N PHE A 81 6.86 -26.97 22.03
CA PHE A 81 7.61 -28.02 22.71
C PHE A 81 7.47 -29.39 22.03
N ALA A 82 6.45 -29.59 21.18
CA ALA A 82 6.32 -30.77 20.34
C ALA A 82 7.38 -30.85 19.22
N HIS A 83 8.05 -29.74 18.89
CA HIS A 83 9.14 -29.74 17.91
C HIS A 83 10.46 -30.28 18.49
N PRO A 84 11.32 -30.90 17.65
CA PRO A 84 12.68 -31.28 18.04
C PRO A 84 13.49 -30.10 18.60
N ALA A 85 14.46 -30.40 19.46
CA ALA A 85 15.20 -29.38 20.21
C ALA A 85 15.85 -28.31 19.32
N ALA A 86 16.48 -28.71 18.20
CA ALA A 86 17.11 -27.81 17.25
C ALA A 86 16.09 -26.86 16.60
N GLN A 87 14.98 -27.40 16.11
CA GLN A 87 13.91 -26.60 15.49
C GLN A 87 13.27 -25.64 16.50
N ARG A 88 13.05 -26.09 17.73
CA ARG A 88 12.55 -25.24 18.82
C ARG A 88 13.48 -24.07 19.13
N LEU A 89 14.80 -24.25 19.08
CA LEU A 89 15.77 -23.17 19.27
C LEU A 89 15.68 -22.14 18.13
N ALA A 90 15.61 -22.60 16.88
CA ALA A 90 15.46 -21.74 15.71
C ALA A 90 14.16 -20.91 15.78
N ILE A 91 13.02 -21.55 16.09
CA ILE A 91 11.73 -20.87 16.26
C ILE A 91 11.80 -19.82 17.39
N ARG A 92 12.47 -20.13 18.51
CA ARG A 92 12.65 -19.18 19.62
C ARG A 92 13.53 -17.99 19.22
N ALA A 93 14.56 -18.20 18.40
CA ALA A 93 15.40 -17.13 17.87
C ALA A 93 14.58 -16.23 16.94
N LEU A 94 13.86 -16.82 15.99
CA LEU A 94 12.96 -16.09 15.09
C LEU A 94 11.91 -15.28 15.87
N TRP A 95 11.26 -15.87 16.88
CA TRP A 95 10.24 -15.18 17.68
C TRP A 95 10.76 -13.94 18.44
N ARG A 96 12.06 -13.93 18.78
CA ARG A 96 12.69 -12.76 19.45
C ARG A 96 12.80 -11.57 18.50
N VAL A 97 13.07 -11.81 17.23
CA VAL A 97 13.33 -10.75 16.22
C VAL A 97 12.12 -10.44 15.34
N CYS A 98 11.11 -11.32 15.30
CA CYS A 98 9.95 -11.12 14.43
C CYS A 98 9.18 -9.84 14.80
N PRO A 99 8.60 -9.13 13.82
CA PRO A 99 7.89 -7.87 14.04
C PRO A 99 6.53 -8.05 14.72
N TYR A 100 6.05 -9.29 14.88
CA TYR A 100 4.73 -9.55 15.43
C TYR A 100 4.59 -9.09 16.88
N PRO A 101 3.38 -8.72 17.32
CA PRO A 101 3.10 -8.48 18.73
C PRO A 101 3.44 -9.73 19.57
N ALA A 102 4.05 -9.53 20.74
CA ALA A 102 4.46 -10.62 21.62
C ALA A 102 3.27 -11.24 22.39
N ASP A 103 2.32 -11.80 21.63
CA ASP A 103 1.01 -12.29 22.03
C ASP A 103 0.83 -13.78 21.63
N PRO A 104 0.09 -14.59 22.40
CA PRO A 104 -0.02 -16.03 22.14
C PRO A 104 -0.67 -16.37 20.80
N SER A 105 -1.60 -15.55 20.29
CA SER A 105 -2.27 -15.80 19.01
C SER A 105 -1.28 -15.68 17.85
N TYR A 106 -0.43 -14.64 17.86
CA TYR A 106 0.60 -14.45 16.84
C TYR A 106 1.69 -15.52 16.89
N LEU A 107 2.08 -15.99 18.08
CA LEU A 107 2.94 -17.15 18.19
C LEU A 107 2.26 -18.40 17.58
N GLY A 108 0.96 -18.58 17.83
CA GLY A 108 0.19 -19.66 17.24
C GLY A 108 0.13 -19.62 15.71
N THR A 109 -0.01 -18.42 15.13
CA THR A 109 0.05 -18.18 13.68
C THR A 109 1.43 -18.48 13.13
N LEU A 110 2.50 -17.95 13.74
CA LEU A 110 3.88 -18.22 13.32
C LEU A 110 4.16 -19.73 13.29
N LEU A 111 3.75 -20.46 14.33
CA LEU A 111 3.91 -21.92 14.37
C LEU A 111 3.12 -22.63 13.27
N HIS A 112 1.97 -22.09 12.87
CA HIS A 112 1.18 -22.63 11.76
C HIS A 112 1.82 -22.33 10.39
N GLU A 113 2.35 -21.12 10.20
CA GLU A 113 3.07 -20.74 8.97
C GLU A 113 4.36 -21.55 8.77
N ILE A 114 5.04 -21.89 9.86
CA ILE A 114 6.18 -22.80 9.85
C ILE A 114 5.74 -24.22 9.50
N ALA A 115 4.65 -24.71 10.08
CA ALA A 115 4.12 -26.04 9.78
C ALA A 115 3.64 -26.17 8.32
N THR A 116 3.14 -25.09 7.72
CA THR A 116 2.70 -25.03 6.31
C THR A 116 3.83 -24.69 5.34
N GLY A 117 5.07 -24.53 5.83
CA GLY A 117 6.25 -24.26 4.99
C GLY A 117 6.34 -22.84 4.43
N ARG A 118 5.44 -21.92 4.83
CA ARG A 118 5.51 -20.50 4.41
C ARG A 118 6.70 -19.77 5.04
N ILE A 119 7.10 -20.18 6.23
CA ILE A 119 8.23 -19.61 6.96
C ILE A 119 9.20 -20.72 7.30
N ASP A 120 10.44 -20.56 6.87
CA ASP A 120 11.54 -21.39 7.33
C ASP A 120 12.16 -20.78 8.60
N PRO A 121 12.11 -21.45 9.76
CA PRO A 121 12.72 -20.95 10.99
C PRO A 121 14.24 -20.86 10.93
N ALA A 122 14.91 -21.57 10.01
CA ALA A 122 16.36 -21.48 9.80
C ALA A 122 16.76 -20.27 8.92
N ARG A 123 15.83 -19.74 8.11
CA ARG A 123 16.07 -18.61 7.23
C ARG A 123 15.17 -17.43 7.62
N LEU A 124 15.76 -16.40 8.25
CA LEU A 124 15.03 -15.22 8.70
C LEU A 124 14.26 -14.55 7.54
N PRO A 125 12.91 -14.51 7.57
CA PRO A 125 12.14 -13.85 6.51
C PRO A 125 12.26 -12.32 6.59
N TRP A 126 12.51 -11.81 7.79
CA TRP A 126 12.42 -10.39 8.13
C TRP A 126 13.80 -9.74 8.33
N GLY A 127 14.87 -10.48 8.02
CA GLY A 127 16.25 -10.13 8.37
C GLY A 127 17.23 -10.71 7.35
N GLY A 128 17.16 -10.20 6.13
CA GLY A 128 18.08 -10.53 5.06
C GLY A 128 17.64 -9.78 3.82
N ARG A 129 18.55 -9.01 3.22
CA ARG A 129 18.34 -8.36 1.93
C ARG A 129 17.63 -9.31 0.98
N HIS A 130 16.35 -9.09 0.72
CA HIS A 130 15.83 -9.34 -0.62
C HIS A 130 16.45 -8.28 -1.54
N THR A 131 17.77 -8.29 -1.69
CA THR A 131 18.41 -7.77 -2.91
C THR A 131 18.10 -8.81 -3.96
N SER A 132 16.83 -8.88 -4.37
CA SER A 132 16.57 -9.28 -5.75
C SER A 132 17.43 -8.31 -6.57
N PRO A 133 18.40 -8.80 -7.36
CA PRO A 133 19.12 -7.90 -8.25
C PRO A 133 18.04 -7.16 -9.06
N PRO A 134 18.13 -5.83 -9.18
CA PRO A 134 17.13 -5.09 -9.93
C PRO A 134 17.05 -5.74 -11.31
N ARG A 135 15.83 -6.03 -11.79
CA ARG A 135 15.65 -6.60 -13.12
C ARG A 135 16.35 -5.68 -14.11
N THR A 136 17.43 -6.17 -14.69
CA THR A 136 18.16 -5.51 -15.77
C THR A 136 17.70 -6.14 -17.08
N THR A 137 17.54 -5.31 -18.10
CA THR A 137 17.33 -5.75 -19.47
C THR A 137 18.57 -5.35 -20.25
N PRO A 138 19.68 -6.11 -20.15
CA PRO A 138 20.86 -5.83 -20.94
C PRO A 138 20.56 -6.14 -22.41
N ASN A 139 20.83 -5.18 -23.31
CA ASN A 139 20.62 -5.29 -24.76
C ASN A 139 19.16 -5.64 -25.20
N PRO A 140 18.18 -4.77 -24.88
CA PRO A 140 16.79 -4.94 -25.31
C PRO A 140 16.65 -4.85 -26.85
N ALA A 141 15.82 -5.70 -27.45
CA ALA A 141 15.55 -5.69 -28.88
C ALA A 141 14.51 -4.62 -29.27
N SER A 142 13.69 -4.16 -28.31
CA SER A 142 12.65 -3.16 -28.55
C SER A 142 12.48 -2.18 -27.40
N PHE A 143 11.89 -1.02 -27.68
CA PHE A 143 11.60 -0.01 -26.66
C PHE A 143 10.68 -0.53 -25.55
N ALA A 144 9.67 -1.33 -25.89
CA ALA A 144 8.73 -1.90 -24.92
C ALA A 144 9.36 -2.97 -24.01
N GLU A 145 10.41 -3.64 -24.48
CA GLU A 145 11.20 -4.59 -23.69
C GLU A 145 12.13 -3.85 -22.70
N ALA A 146 12.71 -2.74 -23.17
CA ALA A 146 13.62 -1.90 -22.40
C ALA A 146 12.90 -1.08 -21.32
N PHE A 147 11.73 -0.54 -21.66
CA PHE A 147 11.08 0.54 -20.92
C PHE A 147 9.61 0.26 -20.66
N ARG A 148 9.21 0.36 -19.39
CA ARG A 148 7.83 0.31 -18.96
C ARG A 148 7.26 1.72 -18.86
N GLN A 149 6.10 1.95 -19.46
CA GLN A 149 5.36 3.20 -19.26
C GLN A 149 4.82 3.27 -17.82
N ILE A 150 5.15 4.35 -17.11
CA ILE A 150 4.75 4.59 -15.72
C ILE A 150 3.78 5.77 -15.57
N GLY A 151 3.61 6.58 -16.62
CA GLY A 151 2.70 7.70 -16.60
C GLY A 151 2.42 8.26 -17.98
N GLN A 152 1.29 8.95 -18.11
CA GLN A 152 0.88 9.69 -19.29
C GLN A 152 0.15 10.95 -18.84
N ARG A 153 0.45 12.06 -19.52
CA ARG A 153 -0.28 13.31 -19.38
C ARG A 153 -0.56 13.84 -20.78
N THR A 154 -1.82 14.05 -21.11
CA THR A 154 -2.22 14.62 -22.40
C THR A 154 -2.39 16.13 -22.24
N VAL A 155 -1.68 16.91 -23.06
CA VAL A 155 -1.79 18.37 -23.10
C VAL A 155 -2.47 18.79 -24.41
N GLY A 156 -3.66 19.39 -24.31
CA GLY A 156 -4.53 19.60 -25.49
C GLY A 156 -5.14 18.30 -26.00
N GLY A 157 -6.34 18.34 -26.57
CA GLY A 157 -7.06 17.12 -26.99
C GLY A 157 -8.54 17.34 -27.20
N GLY A 158 -8.89 18.33 -28.02
CA GLY A 158 -10.25 18.44 -28.55
C GLY A 158 -10.45 17.46 -29.72
N PRO A 159 -11.68 17.31 -30.25
CA PRO A 159 -12.01 16.39 -31.36
C PRO A 159 -11.20 16.58 -32.65
N LYS A 160 -10.32 17.60 -32.72
CA LYS A 160 -9.55 18.01 -33.89
C LYS A 160 -8.08 18.39 -33.58
N THR A 161 -7.55 18.02 -32.40
CA THR A 161 -6.14 18.28 -32.06
C THR A 161 -5.42 16.99 -31.69
N THR A 162 -4.24 16.77 -32.29
CA THR A 162 -3.31 15.71 -31.86
C THR A 162 -2.78 16.11 -30.49
N GLY A 163 -3.20 15.40 -29.43
CA GLY A 163 -2.78 15.73 -28.07
C GLY A 163 -1.26 15.68 -27.92
N ALA A 164 -0.69 16.69 -27.25
CA ALA A 164 0.70 16.66 -26.85
C ALA A 164 0.84 15.70 -25.66
N ASP A 165 0.89 14.41 -25.96
CA ASP A 165 1.13 13.37 -24.98
C ASP A 165 2.56 13.52 -24.42
N GLU A 166 2.64 13.81 -23.13
CA GLU A 166 3.82 13.59 -22.32
C GLU A 166 3.75 12.20 -21.71
N ARG A 167 4.71 11.33 -22.05
CA ARG A 167 4.79 9.95 -21.55
C ARG A 167 6.03 9.78 -20.70
N LEU A 168 5.85 9.10 -19.58
CA LEU A 168 6.90 8.78 -18.62
C LEU A 168 7.20 7.29 -18.69
N PHE A 169 8.48 6.94 -18.82
CA PHE A 169 8.93 5.57 -18.85
C PHE A 169 10.03 5.33 -17.82
N CYS A 170 10.14 4.10 -17.32
CA CYS A 170 11.28 3.64 -16.53
C CYS A 170 11.87 2.36 -17.12
N GLY A 171 13.19 2.21 -17.02
CA GLY A 171 13.91 1.01 -17.46
C GLY A 171 15.24 0.89 -16.74
N ASN A 172 15.88 -0.27 -16.87
CA ASN A 172 17.20 -0.53 -16.31
C ASN A 172 18.05 -1.30 -17.34
N LEU A 173 19.02 -0.60 -17.92
CA LEU A 173 19.88 -1.12 -18.99
C LEU A 173 21.14 -1.84 -18.47
N GLY A 174 21.27 -2.03 -17.15
CA GLY A 174 22.43 -2.65 -16.51
C GLY A 174 23.39 -1.66 -15.86
N SER A 175 23.52 -0.45 -16.41
CA SER A 175 24.29 0.66 -15.81
C SER A 175 23.52 1.38 -14.68
N GLY A 176 22.21 1.19 -14.61
CA GLY A 176 21.33 1.65 -13.54
C GLY A 176 19.94 2.00 -14.05
N ILE A 177 19.08 2.46 -13.13
CA ILE A 177 17.70 2.83 -13.46
C ILE A 177 17.69 4.19 -14.15
N VAL A 178 17.01 4.25 -15.30
CA VAL A 178 16.78 5.47 -16.07
C VAL A 178 15.30 5.77 -16.18
N PHE A 179 14.99 7.07 -16.19
CA PHE A 179 13.65 7.61 -16.39
C PHE A 179 13.63 8.45 -17.66
N LEU A 180 12.68 8.16 -18.54
CA LEU A 180 12.50 8.88 -19.81
C LEU A 180 11.24 9.72 -19.74
N THR A 181 11.35 10.98 -20.14
CA THR A 181 10.20 11.85 -20.37
C THR A 181 10.12 12.15 -21.86
N SER A 182 9.15 11.53 -22.54
CA SER A 182 8.88 11.73 -23.97
C SER A 182 7.81 12.80 -24.14
N ARG A 183 8.09 13.84 -24.90
CA ARG A 183 7.17 14.96 -25.16
C ARG A 183 7.06 15.21 -26.66
N VAL A 184 5.83 15.30 -27.15
CA VAL A 184 5.58 15.78 -28.52
C VAL A 184 5.80 17.29 -28.56
N ARG A 185 6.56 17.75 -29.55
CA ARG A 185 6.88 19.16 -29.81
C ARG A 185 6.45 19.52 -31.22
N LEU A 186 6.01 20.77 -31.39
CA LEU A 186 5.69 21.34 -32.70
C LEU A 186 6.99 21.80 -33.36
N CYS A 187 7.10 21.62 -34.67
CA CYS A 187 8.23 22.16 -35.42
C CYS A 187 8.13 23.68 -35.57
N GLU A 188 6.91 24.21 -35.72
CA GLU A 188 6.66 25.65 -35.82
C GLU A 188 6.44 26.25 -34.43
N PRO A 189 7.25 27.25 -33.99
CA PRO A 189 7.12 27.86 -32.66
C PRO A 189 5.80 28.59 -32.43
N ASN A 190 5.18 29.08 -33.51
CA ASN A 190 3.94 29.85 -33.48
C ASN A 190 2.69 28.97 -33.56
N GLU A 191 2.87 27.65 -33.71
CA GLU A 191 1.79 26.69 -33.73
C GLU A 191 1.39 26.33 -32.28
N SER A 192 0.09 26.10 -32.07
CA SER A 192 -0.43 25.74 -30.74
C SER A 192 -1.21 24.43 -30.79
N PHE A 193 -1.13 23.64 -29.71
CA PHE A 193 -1.93 22.43 -29.53
C PHE A 193 -3.44 22.71 -29.30
N TYR A 194 -3.86 23.99 -29.24
CA TYR A 194 -5.21 24.43 -28.89
C TYR A 194 -5.97 25.06 -30.07
N THR A 195 -5.29 25.40 -31.17
CA THR A 195 -5.93 25.95 -32.37
C THR A 195 -6.55 24.83 -33.20
N SER A 196 -7.88 24.70 -33.15
CA SER A 196 -8.62 23.76 -34.00
C SER A 196 -8.56 24.15 -35.48
N SER A 197 -8.50 23.16 -36.36
CA SER A 197 -8.46 23.33 -37.82
C SER A 197 -9.64 24.10 -38.44
N ASN A 198 -10.70 24.36 -37.67
CA ASN A 198 -11.95 24.97 -38.15
C ASN A 198 -11.97 26.51 -38.11
N HIS A 199 -11.01 27.15 -37.45
CA HIS A 199 -10.86 28.62 -37.43
C HIS A 199 -9.70 29.10 -38.32
N ARG A 200 -9.34 28.32 -39.34
CA ARG A 200 -8.25 28.68 -40.26
C ARG A 200 -8.68 29.84 -41.15
N LEU A 201 -7.95 30.94 -41.09
CA LEU A 201 -7.93 31.92 -42.17
C LEU A 201 -7.43 31.22 -43.44
N ARG A 202 -7.95 31.63 -44.60
CA ARG A 202 -7.74 30.98 -45.91
C ARG A 202 -6.25 30.77 -46.26
N ASP A 203 -5.37 31.57 -45.67
CA ASP A 203 -3.93 31.58 -45.89
C ASP A 203 -3.09 31.22 -44.63
N SER A 204 -3.69 30.59 -43.61
CA SER A 204 -2.93 30.21 -42.39
C SER A 204 -2.04 28.99 -42.64
N HIS A 205 -0.73 29.16 -42.48
CA HIS A 205 0.26 28.06 -42.49
C HIS A 205 0.30 27.23 -41.19
N VAL A 206 -0.38 27.69 -40.14
CA VAL A 206 -0.48 27.05 -38.82
C VAL A 206 -1.06 25.63 -38.94
N GLY A 207 -0.30 24.60 -38.57
CA GLY A 207 -0.70 23.19 -38.71
C GLY A 207 0.12 22.35 -39.68
N ARG A 208 1.02 22.96 -40.48
CA ARG A 208 1.77 22.28 -41.54
C ARG A 208 3.19 21.86 -41.13
N GLY A 209 3.72 22.40 -40.04
CA GLY A 209 5.10 22.19 -39.60
C GLY A 209 5.43 20.77 -39.14
N GLY A 210 4.41 19.94 -38.84
CA GLY A 210 4.62 18.60 -38.32
C GLY A 210 5.09 18.59 -36.86
N HIS A 211 5.46 17.41 -36.37
CA HIS A 211 5.76 17.17 -34.96
C HIS A 211 7.04 16.36 -34.82
N TRP A 212 7.80 16.61 -33.74
CA TRP A 212 8.95 15.82 -33.33
C TRP A 212 8.84 15.40 -31.86
N ILE A 213 9.63 14.42 -31.43
CA ILE A 213 9.61 13.89 -30.06
C ILE A 213 10.89 14.28 -29.34
N ASP A 214 10.74 14.97 -28.21
CA ASP A 214 11.80 15.29 -27.25
C ASP A 214 11.80 14.23 -26.14
N ILE A 215 12.87 13.43 -26.05
CA ILE A 215 13.07 12.47 -24.96
C ILE A 215 14.17 12.97 -24.04
N ALA A 216 13.78 13.41 -22.85
CA ALA A 216 14.71 13.75 -21.77
C ALA A 216 15.02 12.51 -20.91
N VAL A 217 16.30 12.18 -20.76
CA VAL A 217 16.79 11.01 -20.02
C VAL A 217 17.37 11.42 -18.67
N ARG A 218 16.82 10.90 -17.58
CA ARG A 218 17.30 11.11 -16.20
C ARG A 218 17.82 9.81 -15.60
N GLY A 219 18.91 9.88 -14.84
CA GLY A 219 19.52 8.73 -14.17
C GLY A 219 20.93 8.42 -14.66
N THR A 220 21.52 7.34 -14.15
CA THR A 220 22.82 6.83 -14.58
C THR A 220 22.70 6.25 -15.98
N CYS A 221 23.24 6.95 -16.97
CA CYS A 221 23.10 6.62 -18.39
C CYS A 221 24.40 6.95 -19.11
N SER A 222 25.07 5.95 -19.67
CA SER A 222 26.29 6.13 -20.48
C SER A 222 25.97 6.70 -21.86
N ASP A 223 26.97 7.13 -22.62
CA ASP A 223 26.75 7.60 -24.01
C ASP A 223 26.26 6.47 -24.93
N ALA A 224 26.71 5.23 -24.66
CA ALA A 224 26.21 4.04 -25.34
C ALA A 224 24.72 3.78 -25.03
N ASP A 225 24.31 3.96 -23.78
CA ASP A 225 22.90 3.85 -23.37
C ASP A 225 22.03 4.90 -24.07
N LEU A 226 22.50 6.14 -24.21
CA LEU A 226 21.78 7.19 -24.96
C LEU A 226 21.63 6.84 -26.45
N ALA A 227 22.68 6.32 -27.08
CA ALA A 227 22.64 5.90 -28.47
C ALA A 227 21.62 4.75 -28.66
N LEU A 228 21.63 3.78 -27.75
CA LEU A 228 20.67 2.69 -27.73
C LEU A 228 19.23 3.20 -27.54
N ILE A 229 18.98 4.09 -26.56
CA ILE A 229 17.66 4.69 -26.34
C ILE A 229 17.15 5.39 -27.61
N ARG A 230 18.03 6.13 -28.30
CA ARG A 230 17.69 6.81 -29.56
C ARG A 230 17.31 5.81 -30.65
N GLN A 231 18.11 4.76 -30.84
CA GLN A 231 17.83 3.71 -31.82
C GLN A 231 16.48 3.02 -31.56
N LEU A 232 16.23 2.61 -30.30
CA LEU A 232 14.98 1.95 -29.91
C LEU A 232 13.77 2.87 -30.09
N ALA A 233 13.90 4.16 -29.75
CA ALA A 233 12.83 5.12 -29.92
C ALA A 233 12.52 5.36 -31.40
N GLN A 234 13.55 5.51 -32.25
CA GLN A 234 13.39 5.71 -33.70
C GLN A 234 12.74 4.51 -34.39
N ALA A 235 12.98 3.30 -33.90
CA ALA A 235 12.32 2.10 -34.41
C ALA A 235 10.82 2.04 -34.05
N MET A 236 10.39 2.75 -32.99
CA MET A 236 9.00 2.72 -32.50
C MET A 236 8.13 3.84 -33.09
N ASP A 237 8.73 4.97 -33.51
CA ASP A 237 8.00 6.14 -33.96
C ASP A 237 8.58 6.69 -35.28
N THR A 238 7.70 7.04 -36.21
CA THR A 238 8.08 7.56 -37.53
C THR A 238 8.42 9.06 -37.52
N ARG A 239 8.14 9.76 -36.42
CA ARG A 239 8.47 11.19 -36.27
C ARG A 239 9.96 11.38 -35.96
N PRO A 240 10.54 12.56 -36.28
CA PRO A 240 11.90 12.89 -35.83
C PRO A 240 11.99 12.83 -34.30
N ILE A 241 13.02 12.15 -33.77
CA ILE A 241 13.25 11.99 -32.32
C ILE A 241 14.58 12.59 -31.92
N VAL A 242 14.56 13.42 -30.88
CA VAL A 242 15.75 13.95 -30.21
C VAL A 242 15.81 13.35 -28.81
N VAL A 243 16.96 12.75 -28.48
CA VAL A 243 17.23 12.19 -27.14
C VAL A 243 18.36 12.99 -26.51
N ARG A 244 18.13 13.51 -25.31
CA ARG A 244 19.08 14.35 -24.57
C ARG A 244 19.11 14.07 -23.08
N ARG A 245 20.24 14.39 -22.44
CA ARG A 245 20.31 14.57 -20.99
C ARG A 245 19.76 15.97 -20.66
N PRO A 246 19.05 16.14 -19.54
CA PRO A 246 18.61 17.45 -19.07
C PRO A 246 19.79 18.35 -18.69
#